data_AF-A0A1C5T8N4-F1
#
_entry.id   AF-A0A1C5T8N4-F1
#
_cell.length_a   1.000
_cell.length_b   1.000
_cell.length_c   1.000
_cell.angle_alpha   90.00
_cell.angle_beta   90.00
_cell.angle_gamma   90.00
#
_symmetry.space_group_name_H-M   'P 1'
#
loop_
_entity.id
_entity.type
_entity.pdbx_description
1 polymer ?
#
loop_
_entity_poly.entity_id
_entity_poly.type
_entity_poly.pdbx_seq_one_letter_code
_entity_poly.pdbx_strand_id
1 'polypeptide(L)'
;MSKIKLILIALMTTLALSSCNSKTTSSISDSNFTTTTTIITTTTPTTTSHTLTTTKPSTTTTTSKSSTTTTTTTTTTTTTTTTHDYSSEISALEQENNRLQGEISTYQNEINNEQSDISIYEIYKSDAEDDVEEAKIQLENANKKMVKVYGDGGWTTEVDSEAVSKAQSHLDDCQRVVDVYNELISESQSNIDYYNTCISNNQSSIENNNSLINDYRSR
;
A
#
# COMPACT_ATOMS: atom_id res chain seq x y z
N MET A 1 -35.51 18.91 12.25
CA MET A 1 -34.56 18.12 11.44
C MET A 1 -33.82 17.20 12.38
N SER A 2 -33.96 15.88 12.21
CA SER A 2 -33.31 14.89 13.09
C SER A 2 -31.80 14.93 12.88
N LYS A 3 -31.03 14.95 13.99
CA LYS A 3 -29.56 15.00 13.99
C LYS A 3 -28.92 13.88 13.16
N ILE A 4 -29.64 12.76 13.02
CA ILE A 4 -29.31 11.59 12.20
C ILE A 4 -29.13 11.95 10.70
N LYS A 5 -29.95 12.86 10.16
CA LYS A 5 -29.80 13.31 8.77
C LYS A 5 -28.57 14.17 8.54
N LEU A 6 -28.07 14.84 9.57
CA LEU A 6 -26.90 15.71 9.49
C LEU A 6 -25.59 14.90 9.48
N ILE A 7 -25.55 13.78 10.21
CA ILE A 7 -24.39 12.87 10.24
C ILE A 7 -24.26 12.10 8.92
N LEU A 8 -25.37 11.58 8.37
CA LEU A 8 -25.37 10.89 7.06
C LEU A 8 -24.97 11.82 5.89
N ILE A 9 -25.34 13.09 5.94
CA ILE A 9 -24.97 14.07 4.90
C ILE A 9 -23.51 14.52 5.05
N ALA A 10 -22.99 14.61 6.29
CA ALA A 10 -21.57 14.93 6.52
C ALA A 10 -20.64 13.77 6.10
N LEU A 11 -21.00 12.51 6.36
CA LEU A 11 -20.20 11.32 6.01
C LEU A 11 -20.09 11.10 4.50
N MET A 12 -21.15 11.39 3.73
CA MET A 12 -21.11 11.27 2.26
C MET A 12 -20.29 12.38 1.58
N THR A 13 -20.03 13.50 2.25
CA THR A 13 -19.21 14.58 1.70
C THR A 13 -17.71 14.40 1.93
N THR A 14 -17.29 13.58 2.89
CA THR A 14 -15.86 13.30 3.13
C THR A 14 -15.32 12.18 2.24
N LEU A 15 -16.16 11.27 1.75
CA LEU A 15 -15.77 10.21 0.81
C LEU A 15 -15.48 10.69 -0.63
N ALA A 16 -15.68 11.97 -0.96
CA ALA A 16 -15.52 12.49 -2.32
C ALA A 16 -14.31 13.45 -2.50
N LEU A 17 -13.44 13.61 -1.49
CA LEU A 17 -12.38 14.63 -1.50
C LEU A 17 -10.97 14.11 -1.17
N SER A 18 -10.66 12.86 -1.47
CA SER A 18 -9.28 12.33 -1.44
C SER A 18 -8.92 11.62 -2.75
N SER A 19 -9.13 12.30 -3.87
CA SER A 19 -8.44 11.99 -5.12
C SER A 19 -7.82 13.25 -5.72
N CYS A 20 -6.48 13.28 -5.69
CA CYS A 20 -5.56 14.11 -6.46
C CYS A 20 -5.74 15.64 -6.46
N ASN A 21 -4.75 16.29 -5.85
CA ASN A 21 -4.46 17.72 -5.87
C ASN A 21 -4.17 18.23 -7.30
N SER A 22 -4.90 19.24 -7.81
CA SER A 22 -4.32 20.34 -8.61
C SER A 22 -5.33 21.45 -8.93
N LYS A 23 -4.97 22.65 -8.49
CA LYS A 23 -5.54 23.93 -8.90
C LYS A 23 -5.23 24.17 -10.38
N THR A 24 -6.23 24.25 -11.26
CA THR A 24 -6.27 25.13 -12.45
C THR A 24 -7.71 25.21 -12.99
N THR A 25 -8.06 26.41 -13.42
CA THR A 25 -9.33 26.94 -13.90
C THR A 25 -9.93 26.24 -15.13
N SER A 26 -11.26 26.32 -15.19
CA SER A 26 -12.23 25.88 -16.20
C SER A 26 -11.84 26.05 -17.68
N SER A 27 -12.18 25.06 -18.50
CA SER A 27 -13.25 25.18 -19.52
C SER A 27 -13.49 23.84 -20.24
N ILE A 28 -14.76 23.58 -20.54
CA ILE A 28 -15.30 22.40 -21.23
C ILE A 28 -15.00 22.52 -22.72
N SER A 29 -14.46 21.47 -23.35
CA SER A 29 -14.65 21.17 -24.78
C SER A 29 -14.33 19.71 -25.10
N ASP A 30 -15.15 19.16 -25.99
CA ASP A 30 -15.33 17.76 -26.36
C ASP A 30 -14.04 17.01 -26.73
N SER A 31 -13.88 15.79 -26.20
CA SER A 31 -12.71 14.95 -26.44
C SER A 31 -13.06 13.72 -27.27
N ASN A 32 -12.51 13.68 -28.48
CA ASN A 32 -12.43 12.53 -29.37
C ASN A 32 -11.72 11.36 -28.68
N PHE A 33 -12.31 10.16 -28.83
CA PHE A 33 -11.75 8.91 -28.34
C PHE A 33 -10.41 8.62 -29.03
N THR A 34 -9.31 8.72 -28.28
CA THR A 34 -7.96 8.36 -28.76
C THR A 34 -7.55 7.05 -28.09
N THR A 35 -7.40 6.00 -28.89
CA THR A 35 -6.90 4.70 -28.42
C THR A 35 -5.37 4.73 -28.43
N THR A 36 -4.76 4.71 -27.24
CA THR A 36 -3.31 4.61 -27.08
C THR A 36 -2.92 3.13 -26.99
N THR A 37 -2.24 2.62 -28.02
CA THR A 37 -1.64 1.27 -27.99
C THR A 37 -0.23 1.37 -27.41
N THR A 38 -0.04 0.80 -26.22
CA THR A 38 1.27 0.73 -25.55
C THR A 38 2.03 -0.49 -26.07
N ILE A 39 3.13 -0.26 -26.79
CA ILE A 39 4.05 -1.32 -27.24
C ILE A 39 5.11 -1.50 -26.15
N ILE A 40 5.08 -2.64 -25.46
CA ILE A 40 6.08 -3.03 -24.47
C ILE A 40 7.26 -3.66 -25.23
N THR A 41 8.43 -3.04 -25.14
CA THR A 41 9.66 -3.59 -25.72
C THR A 41 10.49 -4.18 -24.59
N THR A 42 10.64 -5.50 -24.56
CA THR A 42 11.45 -6.22 -23.58
C THR A 42 12.87 -6.34 -24.11
N THR A 43 13.85 -5.73 -23.44
CA THR A 43 15.28 -5.92 -23.74
C THR A 43 15.88 -6.96 -22.81
N THR A 44 16.38 -8.06 -23.38
CA THR A 44 17.11 -9.11 -22.67
C THR A 44 18.53 -8.64 -22.35
N PRO A 45 19.04 -8.77 -21.11
CA PRO A 45 20.42 -8.42 -20.79
C PRO A 45 21.38 -9.41 -21.46
N THR A 46 22.40 -8.87 -22.16
CA THR A 46 23.46 -9.67 -22.77
C THR A 46 24.62 -9.79 -21.79
N THR A 47 24.85 -10.99 -21.25
CA THR A 47 26.02 -11.30 -20.42
C THR A 47 27.24 -11.53 -21.32
N THR A 48 28.18 -10.60 -21.28
CA THR A 48 29.47 -10.76 -21.98
C THR A 48 30.40 -11.61 -21.11
N SER A 49 30.63 -12.86 -21.50
CA SER A 49 31.62 -13.72 -20.86
C SER A 49 33.01 -13.45 -21.44
N HIS A 50 33.96 -13.07 -20.59
CA HIS A 50 35.36 -12.86 -20.99
C HIS A 50 36.13 -14.19 -20.89
N THR A 51 36.51 -14.76 -22.03
CA THR A 51 37.40 -15.93 -22.08
C THR A 51 38.86 -15.48 -22.04
N LEU A 52 39.60 -15.83 -20.99
CA LEU A 52 41.05 -15.66 -20.92
C LEU A 52 41.72 -16.69 -21.83
N THR A 53 42.33 -16.23 -22.93
CA THR A 53 43.13 -17.09 -23.82
C THR A 53 44.59 -17.00 -23.42
N THR A 54 45.18 -18.11 -22.96
CA THR A 54 46.61 -18.21 -22.67
C THR A 54 47.34 -18.91 -23.82
N THR A 55 48.11 -18.17 -24.61
CA THR A 55 49.00 -18.75 -25.63
C THR A 55 50.32 -19.18 -25.00
N LYS A 56 50.60 -20.48 -25.04
CA LYS A 56 51.87 -21.11 -24.62
C LYS A 56 53.02 -20.66 -25.55
N PRO A 57 54.22 -20.33 -25.02
CA PRO A 57 55.36 -19.99 -25.86
C PRO A 57 55.85 -21.21 -26.66
N SER A 58 56.09 -20.99 -27.96
CA SER A 58 56.67 -21.96 -28.90
C SER A 58 58.16 -21.71 -29.07
N THR A 59 58.98 -22.72 -28.77
CA THR A 59 60.44 -22.67 -28.94
C THR A 59 60.81 -23.29 -30.28
N THR A 60 61.43 -22.52 -31.18
CA THR A 60 61.96 -23.03 -32.45
C THR A 60 63.48 -23.12 -32.35
N THR A 61 64.05 -24.32 -32.53
CA THR A 61 65.50 -24.55 -32.50
C THR A 61 66.00 -24.81 -33.92
N THR A 62 66.83 -23.91 -34.45
CA THR A 62 67.58 -24.12 -35.70
C THR A 62 69.03 -24.45 -35.40
N THR A 63 69.51 -25.60 -35.91
CA THR A 63 70.90 -26.06 -35.78
C THR A 63 71.69 -25.77 -37.05
N SER A 64 72.72 -24.93 -36.94
CA SER A 64 73.78 -24.78 -37.94
C SER A 64 75.14 -24.67 -37.23
N LYS A 65 76.15 -25.38 -37.77
CA LYS A 65 77.52 -25.46 -37.23
C LYS A 65 78.21 -24.09 -37.25
N SER A 66 78.94 -23.83 -36.17
CA SER A 66 79.88 -22.72 -35.92
C SER A 66 79.31 -21.54 -35.12
N SER A 67 79.95 -21.28 -33.97
CA SER A 67 79.82 -20.12 -33.07
C SER A 67 78.44 -19.84 -32.49
N THR A 68 78.11 -20.52 -31.39
CA THR A 68 76.86 -20.31 -30.63
C THR A 68 76.88 -18.95 -29.91
N THR A 69 76.15 -17.96 -30.43
CA THR A 69 75.80 -16.75 -29.69
C THR A 69 74.34 -16.87 -29.24
N THR A 70 74.12 -17.09 -27.95
CA THR A 70 72.78 -17.19 -27.36
C THR A 70 72.20 -15.78 -27.18
N THR A 71 71.21 -15.41 -27.98
CA THR A 71 70.47 -14.14 -27.81
C THR A 71 69.18 -14.41 -27.06
N THR A 72 69.13 -14.08 -25.77
CA THR A 72 67.91 -14.19 -24.95
C THR A 72 67.04 -12.95 -25.19
N THR A 73 65.91 -13.13 -25.88
CA THR A 73 64.93 -12.05 -26.06
C THR A 73 63.88 -12.13 -24.96
N THR A 74 63.95 -11.24 -23.97
CA THR A 74 62.96 -11.13 -22.89
C THR A 74 61.77 -10.31 -23.38
N THR A 75 60.61 -10.95 -23.57
CA THR A 75 59.35 -10.25 -23.92
C THR A 75 58.61 -9.90 -22.64
N THR A 76 58.60 -8.63 -22.25
CA THR A 76 57.83 -8.14 -21.10
C THR A 76 56.38 -7.95 -21.52
N THR A 77 55.48 -8.77 -20.95
CA THR A 77 54.03 -8.61 -21.14
C THR A 77 53.49 -7.71 -20.03
N THR A 78 53.15 -6.47 -20.35
CA THR A 78 52.49 -5.56 -19.41
C THR A 78 50.99 -5.86 -19.43
N THR A 79 50.47 -6.45 -18.35
CA THR A 79 49.03 -6.62 -18.17
C THR A 79 48.49 -5.35 -17.53
N THR A 80 47.63 -4.63 -18.23
CA THR A 80 46.91 -3.47 -17.67
C THR A 80 45.63 -3.99 -17.02
N THR A 81 45.59 -4.04 -15.69
CA THR A 81 44.37 -4.23 -14.92
C THR A 81 43.67 -2.88 -14.75
N THR A 82 42.55 -2.67 -15.43
CA THR A 82 41.63 -1.57 -15.12
C THR A 82 40.77 -1.97 -13.94
N THR A 83 40.93 -1.27 -12.81
CA THR A 83 40.02 -1.35 -11.67
C THR A 83 38.74 -0.58 -12.01
N HIS A 84 37.57 -1.20 -11.87
CA HIS A 84 36.29 -0.53 -12.02
C HIS A 84 36.02 0.34 -10.79
N ASP A 85 35.65 1.60 -10.99
CA ASP A 85 35.30 2.53 -9.92
C ASP A 85 33.78 2.48 -9.67
N TYR A 86 33.39 1.93 -8.51
CA TYR A 86 31.99 1.77 -8.11
C TYR A 86 31.37 3.01 -7.44
N SER A 87 32.07 4.16 -7.44
CA SER A 87 31.63 5.36 -6.72
C SER A 87 30.24 5.87 -7.17
N SER A 88 29.92 5.71 -8.46
CA SER A 88 28.63 6.16 -9.01
C SER A 88 27.48 5.25 -8.56
N GLU A 89 27.71 3.94 -8.57
CA GLU A 89 26.75 2.91 -8.15
C GLU A 89 26.46 3.02 -6.65
N ILE A 90 27.50 3.23 -5.83
CA ILE A 90 27.35 3.48 -4.40
C ILE A 90 26.49 4.73 -4.18
N SER A 91 26.79 5.84 -4.86
CA SER A 91 26.05 7.10 -4.72
C SER A 91 24.56 6.94 -5.11
N ALA A 92 24.28 6.17 -6.16
CA ALA A 92 22.92 5.90 -6.59
C ALA A 92 22.14 5.08 -5.55
N LEU A 93 22.75 4.03 -4.97
CA LEU A 93 22.14 3.21 -3.92
C LEU A 93 21.89 4.01 -2.64
N GLU A 94 22.82 4.88 -2.25
CA GLU A 94 22.64 5.77 -1.09
C GLU A 94 21.52 6.78 -1.29
N GLN A 95 21.38 7.34 -2.51
CA GLN A 95 20.26 8.21 -2.86
C GLN A 95 18.93 7.47 -2.76
N GLU A 96 18.87 6.24 -3.29
CA GLU A 96 17.67 5.41 -3.23
C GLU A 96 17.29 5.04 -1.80
N ASN A 97 18.27 4.73 -0.94
CA ASN A 97 18.02 4.49 0.48
C ASN A 97 17.40 5.70 1.18
N ASN A 98 17.89 6.91 0.89
CA ASN A 98 17.30 8.13 1.46
C ASN A 98 15.86 8.34 1.00
N ARG A 99 15.56 8.04 -0.27
CA ARG A 99 14.20 8.09 -0.82
C ARG A 99 13.26 7.11 -0.11
N LEU A 100 13.67 5.84 0.00
CA LEU A 100 12.92 4.78 0.68
C LEU A 100 12.68 5.10 2.16
N GLN A 101 13.67 5.70 2.83
CA GLN A 101 13.53 6.14 4.22
C GLN A 101 12.46 7.24 4.36
N GLY A 102 12.36 8.16 3.40
CA GLY A 102 11.31 9.18 3.35
C GLY A 102 9.91 8.58 3.16
N GLU A 103 9.78 7.55 2.31
CA GLU A 103 8.52 6.81 2.16
C GLU A 103 8.13 6.08 3.45
N ILE A 104 9.07 5.43 4.13
CA ILE A 104 8.82 4.79 5.43
C ILE A 104 8.26 5.79 6.43
N SER A 105 8.86 6.99 6.53
CA SER A 105 8.33 8.04 7.41
C SER A 105 6.93 8.51 7.02
N THR A 106 6.61 8.52 5.71
CA THR A 106 5.27 8.84 5.23
C THR A 106 4.27 7.79 5.69
N TYR A 107 4.55 6.50 5.44
CA TYR A 107 3.67 5.41 5.88
C TYR A 107 3.51 5.34 7.40
N GLN A 108 4.55 5.65 8.17
CA GLN A 108 4.45 5.74 9.62
C GLN A 108 3.48 6.84 10.07
N ASN A 109 3.47 8.00 9.38
CA ASN A 109 2.52 9.05 9.66
C ASN A 109 1.09 8.62 9.31
N GLU A 110 0.89 7.95 8.17
CA GLU A 110 -0.44 7.44 7.81
C GLU A 110 -0.96 6.41 8.80
N ILE A 111 -0.10 5.50 9.30
CA ILE A 111 -0.48 4.57 10.38
C ILE A 111 -0.95 5.32 11.62
N ASN A 112 -0.27 6.39 12.01
CA ASN A 112 -0.68 7.20 13.17
C ASN A 112 -2.05 7.88 12.93
N ASN A 113 -2.32 8.33 11.70
CA ASN A 113 -3.61 8.90 11.33
C ASN A 113 -4.73 7.84 11.44
N GLU A 114 -4.54 6.67 10.84
CA GLU A 114 -5.51 5.56 10.88
C GLU A 114 -5.77 5.09 12.33
N GLN A 115 -4.74 5.03 13.18
CA GLN A 115 -4.90 4.71 14.60
C GLN A 115 -5.71 5.77 15.36
N SER A 116 -5.53 7.05 15.01
CA SER A 116 -6.32 8.14 15.55
C SER A 116 -7.79 8.02 15.12
N ASP A 117 -8.05 7.71 13.85
CA ASP A 117 -9.40 7.54 13.32
C ASP A 117 -10.11 6.34 13.98
N ILE A 118 -9.43 5.20 14.15
CA ILE A 118 -9.95 4.05 14.91
C ILE A 118 -10.37 4.48 16.31
N SER A 119 -9.52 5.22 17.02
CA SER A 119 -9.83 5.68 18.38
C SER A 119 -11.11 6.53 18.44
N ILE A 120 -11.35 7.36 17.42
CA ILE A 120 -12.56 8.18 17.30
C ILE A 120 -13.77 7.30 16.97
N TYR A 121 -13.63 6.37 16.03
CA TYR A 121 -14.73 5.47 15.64
C TYR A 121 -15.14 4.55 16.77
N GLU A 122 -14.22 4.08 17.62
CA GLU A 122 -14.54 3.28 18.80
C GLU A 122 -15.41 4.06 19.80
N ILE A 123 -15.15 5.36 19.99
CA ILE A 123 -16.00 6.22 20.83
C ILE A 123 -17.40 6.33 20.24
N TYR A 124 -17.52 6.65 18.95
CA TYR A 124 -18.84 6.79 18.32
C TYR A 124 -19.60 5.46 18.21
N LYS A 125 -18.89 4.35 18.06
CA LYS A 125 -19.48 3.03 18.12
C LYS A 125 -20.04 2.75 19.51
N SER A 126 -19.32 3.09 20.58
CA SER A 126 -19.81 2.94 21.95
C SER A 126 -21.10 3.74 22.17
N ASP A 127 -21.15 5.00 21.72
CA ASP A 127 -22.37 5.81 21.80
C ASP A 127 -23.53 5.17 21.00
N ALA A 128 -23.25 4.61 19.83
CA ALA A 128 -24.26 3.92 19.01
C ALA A 128 -24.74 2.59 19.63
N GLU A 129 -23.88 1.89 20.38
CA GLU A 129 -24.25 0.68 21.12
C GLU A 129 -25.20 1.00 22.29
N ASP A 130 -25.03 2.16 22.94
CA ASP A 130 -25.98 2.66 23.94
C ASP A 130 -27.37 2.95 23.31
N ASP A 131 -27.39 3.61 22.14
CA ASP A 131 -28.62 3.86 21.37
C ASP A 131 -29.34 2.54 20.99
N VAL A 132 -28.59 1.48 20.66
CA VAL A 132 -29.14 0.15 20.40
C VAL A 132 -29.80 -0.42 21.65
N GLU A 133 -29.20 -0.28 22.83
CA GLU A 133 -29.76 -0.79 24.08
C GLU A 133 -31.04 -0.03 24.47
N GLU A 134 -31.06 1.29 24.29
CA GLU A 134 -32.29 2.08 24.46
C GLU A 134 -33.40 1.64 23.50
N ALA A 135 -33.06 1.38 22.23
CA ALA A 135 -34.04 0.93 21.24
C ALA A 135 -34.61 -0.46 21.58
N LYS A 136 -33.82 -1.37 22.16
CA LYS A 136 -34.32 -2.67 22.66
C LYS A 136 -35.35 -2.48 23.77
N ILE A 137 -35.11 -1.57 24.72
CA ILE A 137 -36.06 -1.27 25.79
C ILE A 137 -37.36 -0.71 25.22
N GLN A 138 -37.27 0.16 24.20
CA GLN A 138 -38.45 0.70 23.52
C GLN A 138 -39.26 -0.41 22.81
N LEU A 139 -38.59 -1.35 22.16
CA LEU A 139 -39.24 -2.51 21.55
C LEU A 139 -39.92 -3.41 22.59
N GLU A 140 -39.27 -3.67 23.72
CA GLU A 140 -39.87 -4.42 24.83
C GLU A 140 -41.13 -3.73 25.36
N ASN A 141 -41.09 -2.40 25.53
CA ASN A 141 -42.25 -1.62 25.96
C ASN A 141 -43.38 -1.61 24.92
N ALA A 142 -43.04 -1.53 23.63
CA ALA A 142 -44.02 -1.62 22.54
C ALA A 142 -44.73 -2.99 22.54
N ASN A 143 -43.98 -4.08 22.75
CA ASN A 143 -44.54 -5.44 22.83
C ASN A 143 -45.48 -5.64 24.03
N LYS A 144 -45.35 -4.83 25.09
CA LYS A 144 -46.26 -4.86 26.25
C LYS A 144 -47.50 -3.99 26.06
N LYS A 145 -47.54 -3.15 25.01
CA LYS A 145 -48.63 -2.21 24.77
C LYS A 145 -49.80 -2.92 24.08
N MET A 146 -50.92 -2.99 24.79
CA MET A 146 -52.17 -3.58 24.29
C MET A 146 -53.13 -2.49 23.79
N VAL A 147 -53.79 -2.74 22.67
CA VAL A 147 -54.83 -1.89 22.08
C VAL A 147 -56.13 -2.68 21.92
N LYS A 148 -57.27 -1.99 22.03
CA LYS A 148 -58.57 -2.60 21.76
C LYS A 148 -58.87 -2.57 20.28
N VAL A 149 -59.29 -3.70 19.75
CA VAL A 149 -59.64 -3.88 18.34
C VAL A 149 -61.06 -4.40 18.26
N TYR A 150 -61.81 -3.97 17.24
CA TYR A 150 -63.17 -4.41 17.01
C TYR A 150 -63.20 -5.28 15.76
N GLY A 151 -63.68 -6.52 15.91
CA GLY A 151 -63.82 -7.48 14.81
C GLY A 151 -65.20 -8.16 14.83
N ASP A 152 -65.36 -9.19 14.01
CA ASP A 152 -66.63 -9.91 13.81
C ASP A 152 -67.21 -10.53 15.08
N GLY A 153 -66.39 -10.74 16.13
CA GLY A 153 -66.80 -11.26 17.44
C GLY A 153 -66.97 -10.21 18.55
N GLY A 154 -66.83 -8.91 18.26
CA GLY A 154 -66.86 -7.83 19.25
C GLY A 154 -65.47 -7.28 19.59
N TRP A 155 -65.34 -6.71 20.79
CA TRP A 155 -64.10 -6.08 21.26
C TRP A 155 -63.09 -7.10 21.79
N THR A 156 -61.90 -7.14 21.18
CA THR A 156 -60.73 -7.91 21.65
C THR A 156 -59.61 -6.94 22.05
N THR A 157 -58.56 -7.47 22.69
CA THR A 157 -57.32 -6.74 22.95
C THR A 157 -56.16 -7.47 22.30
N GLU A 158 -55.36 -6.74 21.54
CA GLU A 158 -54.21 -7.25 20.81
C GLU A 158 -53.01 -6.34 21.07
N VAL A 159 -51.80 -6.81 20.77
CA VAL A 159 -50.59 -5.97 20.84
C VAL A 159 -50.68 -4.88 19.78
N ASP A 160 -50.20 -3.67 20.11
CA ASP A 160 -50.12 -2.55 19.18
C ASP A 160 -49.05 -2.84 18.11
N SER A 161 -49.44 -3.55 17.05
CA SER A 161 -48.53 -4.00 15.99
C SER A 161 -47.81 -2.85 15.29
N GLU A 162 -48.46 -1.68 15.18
CA GLU A 162 -47.85 -0.47 14.61
C GLU A 162 -46.74 0.06 15.51
N ALA A 163 -46.98 0.13 16.82
CA ALA A 163 -45.95 0.54 17.78
C ALA A 163 -44.77 -0.44 17.79
N VAL A 164 -45.03 -1.76 17.71
CA VAL A 164 -43.99 -2.79 17.63
C VAL A 164 -43.19 -2.64 16.34
N SER A 165 -43.84 -2.52 15.18
CA SER A 165 -43.15 -2.36 13.90
C SER A 165 -42.27 -1.12 13.87
N LYS A 166 -42.75 0.00 14.45
CA LYS A 166 -41.97 1.23 14.53
C LYS A 166 -40.77 1.10 15.46
N ALA A 167 -40.93 0.46 16.62
CA ALA A 167 -39.83 0.23 17.54
C ALA A 167 -38.78 -0.74 16.96
N GLN A 168 -39.22 -1.77 16.24
CA GLN A 168 -38.32 -2.68 15.53
C GLN A 168 -37.53 -1.95 14.45
N SER A 169 -38.19 -1.17 13.60
CA SER A 169 -37.51 -0.38 12.56
C SER A 169 -36.48 0.59 13.16
N HIS A 170 -36.75 1.16 14.34
CA HIS A 170 -35.80 2.03 15.02
C HIS A 170 -34.59 1.25 15.53
N LEU A 171 -34.81 0.07 16.13
CA LEU A 171 -33.73 -0.82 16.56
C LEU A 171 -32.83 -1.22 15.38
N ASP A 172 -33.43 -1.57 14.24
CA ASP A 172 -32.70 -1.92 13.02
C ASP A 172 -31.86 -0.72 12.52
N ASP A 173 -32.40 0.49 12.57
CA ASP A 173 -31.68 1.71 12.23
C ASP A 173 -30.50 1.98 13.17
N CYS A 174 -30.65 1.80 14.49
CA CYS A 174 -29.55 1.94 15.45
C CYS A 174 -28.47 0.88 15.20
N GLN A 175 -28.85 -0.37 14.97
CA GLN A 175 -27.91 -1.46 14.72
C GLN A 175 -27.06 -1.19 13.47
N ARG A 176 -27.68 -0.66 12.41
CA ARG A 176 -26.97 -0.28 11.19
C ARG A 176 -25.89 0.77 11.43
N VAL A 177 -26.07 1.68 12.39
CA VAL A 177 -25.04 2.67 12.73
C VAL A 177 -23.83 1.99 13.38
N VAL A 178 -24.06 1.04 14.28
CA VAL A 178 -22.98 0.22 14.87
C VAL A 178 -22.22 -0.55 13.78
N ASP A 179 -22.94 -1.13 12.83
CA ASP A 179 -22.34 -1.88 11.72
C ASP A 179 -21.43 -0.99 10.84
N VAL A 180 -21.85 0.26 10.57
CA VAL A 180 -21.02 1.23 9.83
C VAL A 180 -19.71 1.52 10.56
N TYR A 181 -19.73 1.73 11.88
CA TYR A 181 -18.49 1.99 12.61
C TYR A 181 -17.59 0.75 12.68
N ASN A 182 -18.16 -0.45 12.76
CA ASN A 182 -17.37 -1.68 12.64
C ASN A 182 -16.67 -1.79 11.28
N GLU A 183 -17.35 -1.40 10.20
CA GLU A 183 -16.77 -1.39 8.85
C GLU A 183 -15.63 -0.36 8.74
N LEU A 184 -15.83 0.87 9.22
CA LEU A 184 -14.80 1.92 9.21
C LEU A 184 -13.55 1.54 10.01
N ILE A 185 -13.73 0.94 11.20
CA ILE A 185 -12.61 0.43 12.01
C ILE A 185 -11.87 -0.68 11.24
N SER A 186 -12.60 -1.58 10.60
CA SER A 186 -12.01 -2.69 9.83
C SER A 186 -11.23 -2.19 8.62
N GLU A 187 -11.74 -1.18 7.91
CA GLU A 187 -11.06 -0.54 6.78
C GLU A 187 -9.76 0.14 7.23
N SER A 188 -9.82 0.92 8.31
CA SER A 188 -8.64 1.59 8.88
C SER A 188 -7.56 0.57 9.29
N GLN A 189 -7.96 -0.56 9.88
CA GLN A 189 -7.05 -1.64 10.23
C GLN A 189 -6.42 -2.29 8.98
N SER A 190 -7.19 -2.49 7.92
CA SER A 190 -6.67 -2.98 6.65
C SER A 190 -5.65 -2.03 6.03
N ASN A 191 -5.87 -0.72 6.13
CA ASN A 191 -4.92 0.29 5.66
C ASN A 191 -3.61 0.24 6.47
N ILE A 192 -3.70 0.11 7.80
CA ILE A 192 -2.53 -0.07 8.66
C ILE A 192 -1.71 -1.29 8.23
N ASP A 193 -2.35 -2.43 7.97
CA ASP A 193 -1.67 -3.65 7.53
C ASP A 193 -0.98 -3.46 6.17
N TYR A 194 -1.62 -2.75 5.25
CA TYR A 194 -1.02 -2.38 3.97
C TYR A 194 0.23 -1.50 4.14
N TYR A 195 0.14 -0.44 4.96
CA TYR A 195 1.26 0.46 5.22
C TYR A 195 2.42 -0.27 5.91
N ASN A 196 2.15 -1.15 6.86
CA ASN A 196 3.17 -1.99 7.49
C ASN A 196 3.87 -2.91 6.48
N THR A 197 3.13 -3.46 5.51
CA THR A 197 3.70 -4.26 4.42
C THR A 197 4.64 -3.40 3.55
N CYS A 198 4.23 -2.19 3.20
CA CYS A 198 5.05 -1.25 2.43
C CYS A 198 6.34 -0.87 3.17
N ILE A 199 6.24 -0.58 4.47
CA ILE A 199 7.41 -0.31 5.33
C ILE A 199 8.37 -1.49 5.31
N SER A 200 7.86 -2.71 5.50
CA SER A 200 8.68 -3.93 5.54
C SER A 200 9.43 -4.15 4.22
N ASN A 201 8.76 -3.95 3.09
CA ASN A 201 9.38 -4.07 1.77
C ASN A 201 10.48 -3.02 1.54
N ASN A 202 10.22 -1.78 1.95
CA ASN A 202 11.20 -0.69 1.83
C ASN A 202 12.41 -0.93 2.74
N GLN A 203 12.21 -1.42 3.96
CA GLN A 203 13.28 -1.81 4.88
C GLN A 203 14.15 -2.93 4.29
N SER A 204 13.53 -3.98 3.74
CA SER A 204 14.26 -5.07 3.08
C SER A 204 15.07 -4.58 1.87
N SER A 205 14.53 -3.64 1.10
CA SER A 205 15.23 -3.03 -0.04
C SER A 205 16.46 -2.23 0.42
N ILE A 206 16.32 -1.45 1.51
CA ILE A 206 17.44 -0.71 2.11
C ILE A 206 18.54 -1.67 2.59
N GLU A 207 18.18 -2.77 3.25
CA GLU A 207 19.13 -3.80 3.70
C GLU A 207 19.91 -4.40 2.54
N ASN A 208 19.22 -4.76 1.45
CA ASN A 208 19.86 -5.27 0.23
C ASN A 208 20.81 -4.24 -0.40
N ASN A 209 20.37 -2.98 -0.52
CA ASN A 209 21.20 -1.89 -1.04
C ASN A 209 22.46 -1.68 -0.19
N ASN A 210 22.33 -1.73 1.15
CA ASN A 210 23.47 -1.62 2.06
C ASN A 210 24.45 -2.79 1.91
N SER A 211 23.95 -4.01 1.65
CA SER A 211 24.80 -5.16 1.34
C SER A 211 25.62 -4.94 0.07
N LEU A 212 24.98 -4.44 -1.00
CA LEU A 212 25.66 -4.12 -2.26
C LEU A 212 26.69 -3.00 -2.10
N ILE A 213 26.35 -1.92 -1.38
CA ILE A 213 27.29 -0.84 -1.08
C ILE A 213 28.54 -1.39 -0.38
N ASN A 214 28.38 -2.29 0.59
CA ASN A 214 29.50 -2.88 1.31
C ASN A 214 30.37 -3.78 0.40
N ASP A 215 29.77 -4.59 -0.49
CA ASP A 215 30.50 -5.37 -1.49
C ASP A 215 31.30 -4.44 -2.42
N TYR A 216 30.68 -3.38 -2.94
CA TYR A 216 31.35 -2.41 -3.82
C TYR A 216 32.51 -1.68 -3.15
N ARG A 217 32.37 -1.32 -1.87
CA ARG A 217 33.46 -0.70 -1.09
C ARG A 217 34.64 -1.64 -0.80
N SER A 218 34.43 -2.95 -0.95
CA SER A 218 35.45 -3.96 -0.68
C SER A 218 36.29 -4.38 -1.90
N ARG A 219 35.91 -3.91 -3.09
CA ARG A 219 36.56 -4.19 -4.38
C ARG A 219 37.55 -3.08 -4.76
#